data_AF-A0A1W9W4C4-F1
#
_entry.id   AF-A0A1W9W4C4-F1
#
_cell.length_a   1.000
_cell.length_b   1.000
_cell.length_c   1.000
_cell.angle_alpha   90.00
_cell.angle_beta   90.00
_cell.angle_gamma   90.00
#
_symmetry.space_group_name_H-M   'P 1'
#
loop_
_entity.id
_entity.type
_entity.pdbx_description
1 polymer ?
#
loop_
_entity_poly.entity_id
_entity_poly.type
_entity_poly.pdbx_seq_one_letter_code
_entity_poly.pdbx_strand_id
1 'polypeptide(L)' 'AAKPVTNDTNRGIRYYGWAYSNHHILYLQDKGGNENWRIYSLNLNTGETKGLTPLANVKAKIEGSSPNFPNEILVGLNDQ' A
#
# COMPACT_ATOMS: atom_id res chain seq x y z
N ALA A 1 10.67 11.70 20.00
CA ALA A 1 9.22 11.56 19.82
C ALA A 1 8.95 10.87 18.49
N ALA A 2 7.95 9.99 18.41
CA ALA A 2 7.52 9.38 17.15
C ALA A 2 6.74 10.40 16.30
N LYS A 3 6.78 10.27 14.97
CA LYS A 3 6.03 11.10 14.02
C LYS A 3 5.23 10.20 13.09
N PRO A 4 3.98 10.56 12.74
CA PRO A 4 3.23 9.83 11.72
C PRO A 4 3.94 9.98 10.37
N VAL A 5 3.96 8.90 9.59
CA VAL A 5 4.57 8.88 8.25
C VAL A 5 3.52 8.93 7.13
N THR A 6 2.25 8.69 7.47
CA THR A 6 1.10 8.82 6.56
C THR A 6 0.22 9.98 7.00
N ASN A 7 -0.52 10.54 6.05
CA ASN A 7 -1.47 11.64 6.28
C ASN A 7 -2.93 11.19 6.08
N ASP A 8 -3.25 9.92 6.32
CA ASP A 8 -4.64 9.45 6.20
C ASP A 8 -5.52 10.10 7.28
N THR A 9 -6.54 10.83 6.84
CA THR A 9 -7.54 11.48 7.69
C THR A 9 -8.93 10.86 7.54
N ASN A 10 -9.03 9.74 6.82
CA ASN A 10 -10.31 9.09 6.51
C ASN A 10 -10.63 7.97 7.52
N ARG A 11 -10.60 6.70 7.10
CA ARG A 11 -11.06 5.55 7.89
C ARG A 11 -9.94 4.86 8.68
N GLY A 12 -8.73 5.41 8.63
CA GLY A 12 -7.53 4.83 9.22
C GLY A 12 -6.91 3.76 8.33
N ILE A 13 -5.59 3.61 8.44
CA ILE A 13 -4.84 2.52 7.83
C ILE A 13 -4.88 1.31 8.76
N ARG A 14 -5.53 0.24 8.34
CA ARG A 14 -5.69 -1.00 9.14
C ARG A 14 -4.68 -2.08 8.80
N TYR A 15 -4.12 -2.04 7.59
CA TYR A 15 -3.17 -3.02 7.10
C TYR A 15 -1.95 -2.29 6.56
N TYR A 16 -0.78 -2.63 7.10
CA TYR A 16 0.50 -2.14 6.65
C TYR A 16 1.57 -3.22 6.81
N GLY A 17 2.65 -3.09 6.06
CA GLY A 17 3.81 -3.96 6.12
C GLY A 17 5.05 -3.30 5.56
N TRP A 18 6.21 -3.84 5.88
CA TRP A 18 7.48 -3.38 5.33
C TRP A 18 7.77 -4.05 4.00
N ALA A 19 8.19 -3.28 3.01
CA ALA A 19 8.86 -3.85 1.85
C ALA A 19 10.27 -4.29 2.23
N TYR A 20 10.79 -5.33 1.58
CA TYR A 20 12.15 -5.81 1.80
C TYR A 20 13.25 -4.80 1.42
N SER A 21 12.91 -3.74 0.68
CA SER A 21 13.80 -2.60 0.45
C SER A 21 14.15 -1.80 1.71
N ASN A 22 13.46 -2.01 2.84
CA ASN A 22 13.60 -1.26 4.10
C ASN A 22 13.39 0.26 3.99
N HIS A 23 13.04 0.76 2.82
CA HIS A 23 12.75 2.18 2.58
C HIS A 23 11.27 2.45 2.38
N HIS A 24 10.46 1.40 2.21
CA HIS A 24 9.03 1.56 1.90
C HIS A 24 8.13 0.85 2.90
N ILE A 25 7.07 1.56 3.31
CA ILE A 25 5.90 0.95 3.93
C ILE A 25 4.85 0.73 2.86
N LEU A 26 4.33 -0.49 2.79
CA LEU A 26 3.17 -0.85 2.00
C LEU A 26 1.95 -0.76 2.89
N TYR A 27 0.86 -0.19 2.39
CA TYR A 27 -0.38 -0.13 3.14
C TYR A 27 -1.61 -0.17 2.24
N LEU A 28 -2.72 -0.63 2.81
CA LEU A 28 -4.01 -0.69 2.12
C LEU A 28 -4.93 0.41 2.63
N GLN A 29 -5.68 1.01 1.71
CA GLN A 29 -6.68 2.02 2.03
C GLN A 29 -7.93 1.78 1.19
N ASP A 30 -9.09 1.86 1.84
CA ASP A 30 -10.41 1.90 1.20
C ASP A 30 -10.78 3.38 0.97
N LYS A 31 -10.96 3.76 -0.30
CA LYS A 31 -11.44 5.08 -0.68
C LYS A 31 -12.97 5.04 -0.82
N GLY A 32 -13.66 5.46 0.23
CA GLY A 32 -15.11 5.70 0.19
C GLY A 32 -15.96 4.58 0.79
N GLY A 33 -15.38 3.54 1.37
CA GLY A 33 -16.16 2.49 2.05
C GLY A 33 -16.83 1.52 1.09
N ASN A 34 -16.35 1.45 -0.15
CA ASN A 34 -16.87 0.55 -1.19
C ASN A 34 -16.08 -0.77 -1.26
N GLU A 35 -15.19 -1.01 -0.30
CA GLU A 35 -14.33 -2.19 -0.19
C GLU A 35 -13.36 -2.39 -1.38
N ASN A 36 -13.19 -1.37 -2.24
CA ASN A 36 -12.19 -1.36 -3.30
C ASN A 36 -10.83 -0.99 -2.72
N TRP A 37 -10.26 -1.92 -1.96
CA TRP A 37 -8.95 -1.79 -1.34
C TRP A 37 -7.88 -1.47 -2.39
N ARG A 38 -7.15 -0.38 -2.16
CA ARG A 38 -6.01 0.03 -2.99
C ARG A 38 -4.73 -0.08 -2.21
N ILE A 39 -3.67 -0.50 -2.90
CA ILE A 39 -2.33 -0.64 -2.32
C ILE A 39 -1.55 0.64 -2.60
N TYR A 40 -0.85 1.12 -1.57
CA TYR A 40 0.06 2.26 -1.64
C TYR A 40 1.43 1.85 -1.12
N SER A 41 2.45 2.51 -1.66
CA SER A 41 3.83 2.44 -1.19
C SER A 41 4.26 3.83 -0.75
N LEU A 42 4.67 3.97 0.51
CA LEU A 42 5.22 5.20 1.08
C LEU A 42 6.72 5.05 1.21
N ASN A 43 7.48 5.94 0.58
CA ASN A 43 8.91 6.04 0.77
C ASN A 43 9.21 6.85 2.06
N LEU A 44 9.94 6.24 3.00
CA LEU A 44 10.24 6.84 4.30
C LEU A 44 11.28 7.97 4.24
N ASN A 45 12.13 7.97 3.21
CA ASN A 45 13.17 8.98 3.06
C ASN A 45 12.60 10.28 2.47
N THR A 46 11.66 10.17 1.53
CA THR A 46 11.08 11.33 0.83
C THR A 46 9.70 11.73 1.33
N GLY A 47 8.98 10.83 2.01
CA GLY A 47 7.57 11.00 2.35
C GLY A 47 6.62 10.85 1.16
N GLU A 48 7.13 10.44 0.00
CA GLU A 48 6.33 10.28 -1.22
C GLU A 48 5.48 9.01 -1.15
N THR A 49 4.18 9.14 -1.46
CA THR A 49 3.25 8.03 -1.56
C THR A 49 2.92 7.74 -3.03
N LYS A 50 3.14 6.50 -3.45
CA LYS A 50 2.77 6.00 -4.78
C LYS A 50 1.63 4.99 -4.69
N GLY A 51 0.61 5.15 -5.53
CA GLY A 51 -0.44 4.14 -5.71
C GLY A 51 0.05 2.98 -6.58
N LEU A 52 -0.18 1.75 -6.13
CA LEU A 52 0.23 0.51 -6.83
C LEU A 52 -0.94 -0.25 -7.46
N THR A 53 -2.15 0.30 -7.38
CA THR A 53 -3.34 -0.24 -8.04
C THR A 53 -3.67 0.65 -9.25
N PRO A 54 -3.39 0.23 -10.50
CA PRO A 54 -3.58 1.09 -11.67
C PRO A 54 -5.03 1.14 -12.15
N LEU A 55 -5.82 0.09 -11.91
CA LEU A 55 -7.20 0.00 -12.39
C LEU A 55 -8.18 0.67 -11.42
N ALA A 56 -9.29 1.19 -11.97
CA ALA A 56 -10.43 1.67 -11.21
C ALA A 56 -11.39 0.50 -10.89
N ASN A 57 -12.16 0.61 -9.81
CA ASN A 57 -13.19 -0.37 -9.41
C ASN A 57 -12.71 -1.82 -9.28
N VAL A 58 -11.43 -2.02 -8.94
CA VAL A 58 -10.87 -3.34 -8.62
C VAL A 58 -10.50 -3.42 -7.15
N LYS A 59 -10.53 -4.64 -6.62
CA LYS A 59 -9.95 -4.97 -5.32
C LYS A 59 -8.52 -5.44 -5.50
N ALA A 60 -7.58 -4.75 -4.86
CA ALA A 60 -6.17 -5.14 -4.86
C ALA A 60 -5.78 -5.86 -3.56
N LYS A 61 -4.96 -6.90 -3.68
CA LYS A 61 -4.33 -7.60 -2.56
C LYS A 61 -2.85 -7.85 -2.82
N ILE A 62 -2.04 -7.84 -1.77
CA ILE A 62 -0.65 -8.25 -1.84
C ILE A 62 -0.65 -9.78 -1.74
N GLU A 63 -0.23 -10.46 -2.80
CA GLU A 63 -0.14 -11.92 -2.85
C GLU A 63 1.21 -12.42 -2.37
N GLY A 64 2.24 -11.58 -2.51
CA GLY A 64 3.60 -11.96 -2.12
C GLY A 64 4.58 -10.79 -2.17
N SER A 65 5.61 -10.92 -1.35
CA SER A 65 6.83 -10.13 -1.42
C SER A 65 8.01 -11.08 -1.18
N SER A 66 9.18 -10.76 -1.70
CA SER A 66 10.35 -11.63 -1.60
C SER A 66 11.62 -10.83 -1.32
N PRO A 67 12.51 -11.32 -0.44
CA PRO A 67 13.80 -10.68 -0.24
C PRO A 67 14.69 -10.76 -1.49
N ASN A 68 14.44 -11.71 -2.39
CA ASN A 68 15.15 -11.81 -3.67
C ASN A 68 14.75 -10.69 -4.65
N PHE A 69 13.57 -10.10 -4.45
CA PHE A 69 13.03 -9.01 -5.26
C PHE A 69 12.59 -7.85 -4.35
N PRO A 70 13.54 -7.17 -3.68
CA PRO A 70 13.22 -6.27 -2.56
C PRO A 70 12.45 -5.00 -2.96
N ASN A 71 12.47 -4.67 -4.26
CA ASN A 71 11.80 -3.51 -4.83
C ASN A 71 10.49 -3.89 -5.55
N GLU A 72 10.06 -5.15 -5.46
CA GLU A 72 8.90 -5.66 -6.17
C GLU A 72 7.93 -6.34 -5.20
N ILE A 73 6.65 -6.32 -5.58
CA ILE A 73 5.61 -7.07 -4.91
C ILE A 73 4.68 -7.69 -5.95
N LEU A 74 4.11 -8.84 -5.61
CA LEU A 74 3.06 -9.45 -6.40
C LEU A 74 1.72 -8.92 -5.93
N VAL A 75 0.99 -8.29 -6.85
CA VAL A 75 -0.35 -7.73 -6.61
C VAL A 75 -1.38 -8.55 -7.37
N GLY A 76 -2.34 -9.10 -6.64
CA GLY A 76 -3.56 -9.68 -7.21
C GLY A 76 -4.61 -8.60 -7.39
N LEU A 77 -5.21 -8.54 -8.58
CA LEU A 77 -6.34 -7.66 -8.90
C LEU A 77 -7.57 -8.52 -9.18
N ASN A 78 -8.71 -8.09 -8.67
CA ASN A 78 -10.00 -8.73 -8.90
C ASN A 78 -11.00 -7.64 -9.32
N ASP A 79 -11.56 -7.77 -10.53
CA ASP A 79 -12.75 -7.06 -10.95
C ASP A 79 -13.99 -7.90 -10.64
N GLN A 80 -15.05 -7.23 -10.18
CA GLN A 80 -16.29 -7.87 -9.76
C GLN A 80 -17.14 -8.33 -10.96
#